data_AF-A0AAV4K2W2-F1
#
_entry.id   AF-A0AAV4K2W2-F1
#
_cell.length_a   1.000
_cell.length_b   1.000
_cell.length_c   1.000
_cell.angle_alpha   90.00
_cell.angle_beta   90.00
_cell.angle_gamma   90.00
#
_symmetry.space_group_name_H-M   'P 1'
#
loop_
_entity.id
_entity.type
_entity.pdbx_description
1 polymer ?
#
loop_
_entity_poly.entity_id
_entity_poly.type
_entity_poly.pdbx_seq_one_letter_code
_entity_poly.pdbx_strand_id
1 'polypeptide(L)'
;MLNIKYPTVIKNNALYQKTGETSISLIILEARWRIFGHFIRQAINTPPNVAMTKYLKTEGSKQRGRPKTSIVTTLRRDLKSPNNDHWPTRLHSITDLDHLRNIAQNRSEWKHLTTAIYRSAQAETSVDVAADGH
;
A
#
# COMPACT_ATOMS: atom_id res chain seq x y z
N MET A 1 -5.70 9.84 45.41
CA MET A 1 -5.15 9.72 44.04
C MET A 1 -5.04 8.24 43.68
N LEU A 2 -5.66 7.79 42.59
CA LEU A 2 -5.59 6.39 42.15
C LEU A 2 -4.30 6.17 41.35
N ASN A 3 -3.36 5.43 41.94
CA ASN A 3 -2.06 5.10 41.38
C ASN A 3 -2.17 3.89 40.43
N ILE A 4 -2.78 4.09 39.25
CA ILE A 4 -2.91 3.03 38.24
C ILE A 4 -1.60 2.98 37.44
N LYS A 5 -0.89 1.85 37.54
CA LYS A 5 0.27 1.54 36.70
C LYS A 5 -0.10 0.47 35.67
N TYR A 6 0.36 0.66 34.44
CA TYR A 6 0.31 -0.34 33.37
C TYR A 6 1.70 -1.00 33.27
N PRO A 7 1.95 -2.12 33.97
CA PRO A 7 3.28 -2.71 34.04
C PRO A 7 3.70 -3.43 32.76
N THR A 8 2.79 -3.64 31.80
CA THR A 8 3.03 -4.45 30.62
C THR A 8 2.63 -3.72 29.33
N VAL A 9 3.60 -3.56 28.42
CA VAL A 9 3.40 -3.05 27.07
C VAL A 9 3.44 -4.25 26.13
N ILE A 10 2.32 -4.54 25.47
CA ILE A 10 2.24 -5.61 24.46
C ILE A 10 2.52 -4.99 23.10
N LYS A 11 3.52 -5.51 22.38
CA LYS A 11 3.80 -5.11 21.00
C LYS A 11 2.62 -5.54 20.11
N ASN A 12 2.25 -4.70 19.14
CA ASN A 12 1.14 -4.99 18.21
C ASN A 12 1.26 -6.35 17.53
N ASN A 13 2.47 -6.77 17.17
CA ASN A 13 2.74 -8.07 16.56
C ASN A 13 2.36 -9.24 17.48
N ALA A 14 2.73 -9.18 18.76
CA ALA A 14 2.37 -10.19 19.75
C ALA A 14 0.86 -10.20 20.04
N LEU A 15 0.21 -9.04 19.93
CA LEU A 15 -1.25 -8.94 20.04
C LEU A 15 -1.92 -9.68 18.88
N TYR A 16 -1.55 -9.39 17.63
CA TYR A 16 -2.14 -10.01 16.45
C TYR A 16 -1.91 -11.53 16.39
N GLN A 17 -0.74 -12.01 16.82
CA GLN A 17 -0.49 -13.45 16.93
C GLN A 17 -1.38 -14.14 17.97
N LYS A 18 -1.61 -13.48 19.12
CA LYS A 18 -2.45 -14.03 20.19
C LYS A 18 -3.93 -14.04 19.84
N THR A 19 -4.42 -12.99 19.18
CA THR A 19 -5.84 -12.88 18.80
C THR A 19 -6.15 -13.58 17.49
N GLY A 20 -5.14 -13.90 16.67
CA GLY A 20 -5.33 -14.38 15.30
C GLY A 20 -5.92 -13.31 14.37
N GLU A 21 -5.92 -12.04 14.80
CA GLU A 21 -6.50 -10.94 14.03
C GLU A 21 -5.55 -10.45 12.93
N THR A 22 -6.14 -9.98 11.83
CA THR A 22 -5.39 -9.33 10.75
C THR A 22 -5.05 -7.91 11.15
N SER A 23 -3.82 -7.48 10.89
CA SER A 23 -3.41 -6.12 11.20
C SER A 23 -4.22 -5.09 10.41
N ILE A 24 -4.59 -3.98 11.06
CA ILE A 24 -5.36 -2.90 10.42
C ILE A 24 -4.64 -2.38 9.16
N SER A 25 -3.30 -2.36 9.18
CA SER A 25 -2.48 -1.97 8.03
C SER A 25 -2.75 -2.81 6.79
N LEU A 26 -2.90 -4.14 6.94
CA LEU A 26 -3.20 -5.07 5.84
C LEU A 26 -4.61 -4.87 5.30
N ILE A 27 -5.60 -4.64 6.18
CA ILE A 27 -6.98 -4.34 5.79
C ILE A 27 -7.04 -3.04 4.97
N ILE A 28 -6.33 -1.99 5.43
CA ILE A 28 -6.27 -0.71 4.73
C ILE A 28 -5.55 -0.88 3.37
N LEU A 29 -4.49 -1.68 3.30
CA LEU A 29 -3.78 -1.98 2.05
C LEU A 29 -4.74 -2.63 1.04
N GLU A 30 -5.47 -3.67 1.43
CA GLU A 30 -6.42 -4.34 0.54
C GLU A 30 -7.51 -3.38 0.05
N ALA A 31 -8.12 -2.61 0.95
CA ALA A 31 -9.16 -1.64 0.60
C ALA A 31 -8.63 -0.56 -0.37
N ARG A 32 -7.41 -0.09 -0.15
CA ARG A 32 -6.73 0.91 -1.01
C ARG A 32 -6.54 0.38 -2.42
N TRP A 33 -6.02 -0.83 -2.58
CA TRP A 33 -5.79 -1.44 -3.89
C TRP A 33 -7.09 -1.81 -4.60
N ARG A 34 -8.13 -2.20 -3.85
CA ARG A 34 -9.48 -2.41 -4.39
C ARG A 34 -10.06 -1.13 -5.00
N ILE A 35 -10.00 -0.02 -4.25
CA ILE A 35 -10.51 1.28 -4.68
C ILE A 35 -9.65 1.85 -5.81
N PHE A 36 -8.32 1.77 -5.70
CA PHE A 36 -7.40 2.25 -6.74
C PHE A 36 -7.65 1.53 -8.06
N GLY A 37 -7.77 0.20 -8.03
CA GLY A 37 -8.12 -0.60 -9.21
C GLY A 37 -9.47 -0.21 -9.81
N HIS A 38 -10.46 0.13 -8.98
CA HIS A 38 -11.75 0.63 -9.49
C HIS A 38 -11.58 1.93 -10.26
N PHE A 39 -10.88 2.92 -9.70
CA PHE A 39 -10.69 4.22 -10.34
C PHE A 39 -9.88 4.14 -11.63
N ILE A 40 -8.77 3.39 -11.67
CA ILE A 40 -7.92 3.33 -12.87
C ILE A 40 -8.55 2.53 -14.02
N ARG A 41 -9.57 1.70 -13.75
CA ARG A 41 -10.36 1.03 -14.80
C ARG A 41 -11.38 1.95 -15.45
N GLN A 42 -11.80 3.01 -14.77
CA GLN A 42 -12.73 3.97 -15.34
C GLN A 42 -12.06 4.82 -16.42
N ALA A 43 -12.88 5.60 -17.13
CA ALA A 43 -12.40 6.49 -18.18
C ALA A 43 -11.35 7.50 -17.64
N ILE A 44 -10.38 7.83 -18.48
CA ILE A 44 -9.22 8.68 -18.14
C ILE A 44 -9.64 10.10 -17.72
N ASN A 45 -10.78 10.59 -18.21
CA ASN A 45 -11.32 11.91 -17.91
C ASN A 45 -12.05 12.00 -16.55
N THR A 46 -12.14 10.90 -15.79
CA THR A 46 -12.73 10.94 -14.44
C THR A 46 -11.86 11.74 -13.47
N PRO A 47 -12.45 12.46 -12.51
CA PRO A 47 -11.68 13.31 -11.58
C PRO A 47 -10.51 12.59 -10.87
N PRO A 48 -10.63 11.32 -10.41
CA PRO A 48 -9.50 10.61 -9.81
C PRO A 48 -8.35 10.36 -10.79
N ASN A 49 -8.65 9.97 -12.04
CA ASN A 49 -7.63 9.73 -13.06
C ASN A 49 -6.93 11.02 -13.46
N VAL A 50 -7.68 12.11 -13.66
CA VAL A 50 -7.12 13.43 -13.99
C VAL A 50 -6.22 13.92 -12.85
N ALA A 51 -6.64 13.79 -11.60
CA ALA A 51 -5.84 14.16 -10.44
C ALA A 51 -4.55 13.34 -10.36
N MET A 52 -4.61 12.03 -10.61
CA MET A 52 -3.46 11.13 -10.62
C MET A 52 -2.46 11.49 -11.72
N THR A 53 -2.95 11.69 -12.95
CA THR A 53 -2.11 12.10 -14.08
C THR A 53 -1.49 13.47 -13.84
N LYS A 54 -2.23 14.43 -13.28
CA LYS A 54 -1.69 15.75 -12.92
C LYS A 54 -0.59 15.62 -11.88
N TYR A 55 -0.82 14.84 -10.82
CA TYR A 55 0.17 14.60 -9.78
C TYR A 55 1.47 14.07 -10.37
N LEU A 56 1.41 13.00 -11.20
CA LEU A 56 2.58 12.39 -11.85
C LEU A 56 3.30 13.35 -12.80
N LYS A 57 2.59 14.26 -13.48
CA LYS A 57 3.21 15.31 -14.32
C LYS A 57 3.95 16.37 -13.51
N THR A 58 3.51 16.64 -12.27
CA THR A 58 4.01 17.75 -11.44
C THR A 58 5.10 17.36 -10.45
N GLU A 59 5.50 16.09 -10.38
CA GLU A 59 6.43 15.58 -9.34
C GLU A 59 7.84 16.19 -9.32
N GLY A 60 8.17 17.11 -10.22
CA GLY A 60 9.40 17.91 -10.18
C GLY A 60 9.34 19.15 -9.27
N SER A 61 8.15 19.62 -8.88
CA SER A 61 8.03 20.80 -8.01
C SER A 61 8.11 20.37 -6.53
N LYS A 62 9.26 20.57 -5.88
CA LYS A 62 9.41 20.34 -4.44
C LYS A 62 8.38 21.17 -3.67
N GLN A 63 7.41 20.50 -3.05
CA GLN A 63 6.52 21.16 -2.10
C GLN A 63 7.33 21.59 -0.88
N ARG A 64 7.34 22.89 -0.57
CA ARG A 64 8.07 23.45 0.56
C ARG A 64 7.46 22.92 1.88
N GLY A 65 8.28 22.40 2.78
CA GLY A 65 7.87 21.89 4.10
C GLY A 65 7.94 20.37 4.26
N ARG A 66 7.32 19.84 5.32
CA ARG A 66 7.29 18.39 5.60
C ARG A 66 6.58 17.66 4.45
N PRO A 67 7.19 16.61 3.86
CA PRO A 67 6.53 15.81 2.83
C PRO A 67 5.19 15.28 3.36
N LYS A 68 4.10 15.64 2.68
CA LYS A 68 2.77 15.10 2.99
C LYS A 68 2.69 13.68 2.41
N THR A 69 2.17 12.74 3.20
CA THR A 69 1.83 11.41 2.70
C THR A 69 0.69 11.53 1.70
N SER A 70 0.99 11.36 0.41
CA SER A 70 0.00 11.33 -0.66
C SER A 70 -0.36 9.89 -1.00
N ILE A 71 -1.55 9.66 -1.55
CA ILE A 71 -1.98 8.33 -2.02
C ILE A 71 -0.94 7.69 -2.94
N VAL A 72 -0.30 8.47 -3.82
CA VAL A 72 0.74 7.98 -4.75
C VAL A 72 1.99 7.53 -4.02
N THR A 73 2.44 8.28 -3.00
CA THR A 73 3.58 7.85 -2.17
C THR A 73 3.29 6.55 -1.42
N THR A 74 2.05 6.34 -0.98
CA THR A 74 1.67 5.11 -0.30
C THR A 74 1.58 3.95 -1.28
N LEU A 75 0.96 4.13 -2.45
CA LEU A 75 0.90 3.12 -3.52
C LEU A 75 2.30 2.71 -4.00
N ARG A 76 3.25 3.64 -4.08
CA ARG A 76 4.65 3.31 -4.41
C ARG A 76 5.31 2.43 -3.37
N ARG A 77 5.05 2.69 -2.09
CA ARG A 77 5.60 1.86 -1.02
C ARG A 77 5.05 0.45 -1.13
N ASP A 78 3.75 0.31 -1.34
CA ASP A 78 3.11 -0.99 -1.54
C ASP A 78 3.70 -1.71 -2.78
N LEU A 79 3.94 -1.00 -3.88
CA LEU A 79 4.54 -1.55 -5.13
C LEU A 79 6.03 -1.85 -5.06
N LYS A 80 6.75 -1.38 -4.04
CA LYS A 80 8.17 -1.74 -3.83
C LYS A 80 8.35 -3.10 -3.16
N SER A 81 7.26 -3.66 -2.62
CA SER A 81 7.26 -4.89 -1.85
C SER A 81 7.01 -6.20 -2.66
N PRO A 82 6.53 -6.25 -3.93
CA PRO A 82 6.32 -7.53 -4.59
C PRO A 82 7.66 -8.19 -4.94
N ASN A 83 7.96 -9.32 -4.30
CA ASN A 83 9.10 -10.21 -4.63
C ASN A 83 8.87 -10.96 -5.95
N ASN A 84 8.70 -10.24 -7.05
CA ASN A 84 8.26 -10.80 -8.32
C ASN A 84 8.63 -9.85 -9.49
N ASP A 85 9.39 -10.38 -10.47
CA ASP A 85 9.83 -9.65 -11.67
C ASP A 85 8.72 -9.42 -12.70
N HIS A 86 7.56 -10.06 -12.53
CA HIS A 86 6.42 -10.00 -13.44
C HIS A 86 5.55 -8.74 -13.24
N TRP A 87 5.58 -8.11 -12.06
CA TRP A 87 4.73 -6.97 -11.73
C TRP A 87 5.47 -5.63 -11.83
N PRO A 88 4.76 -4.52 -12.16
CA PRO A 88 5.35 -3.20 -12.13
C PRO A 88 5.81 -2.86 -10.70
N THR A 89 7.08 -2.50 -10.57
CA THR A 89 7.73 -2.19 -9.29
C THR A 89 7.70 -0.70 -8.93
N ARG A 90 7.10 0.13 -9.79
CA ARG A 90 7.13 1.59 -9.68
C ARG A 90 5.89 2.28 -10.22
N LEU A 91 5.68 3.52 -9.76
CA LEU A 91 4.60 4.40 -10.18
C LEU A 91 5.11 5.85 -10.21
N HIS A 92 6.06 6.15 -11.11
CA HIS A 92 6.71 7.46 -11.22
C HIS A 92 6.26 8.26 -12.43
N SER A 93 5.80 7.59 -13.47
CA SER A 93 5.41 8.21 -14.74
C SER A 93 3.98 7.86 -15.12
N ILE A 94 3.45 8.60 -16.10
CA ILE A 94 2.16 8.26 -16.72
C ILE A 94 2.25 6.88 -17.39
N THR A 95 3.39 6.53 -17.98
CA THR A 95 3.64 5.22 -18.57
C THR A 95 3.49 4.09 -17.55
N ASP A 96 4.04 4.25 -16.35
CA ASP A 96 3.86 3.26 -15.27
C ASP A 96 2.38 3.13 -14.86
N LEU A 97 1.65 4.26 -14.84
CA LEU A 97 0.21 4.26 -14.58
C LEU A 97 -0.57 3.53 -15.69
N ASP A 98 -0.20 3.71 -16.95
CA ASP A 98 -0.83 3.04 -18.09
C ASP A 98 -0.55 1.52 -18.08
N HIS A 99 0.66 1.11 -17.68
CA HIS A 99 0.97 -0.30 -17.46
C HIS A 99 0.07 -0.90 -16.37
N LEU A 100 -0.10 -0.20 -15.24
CA LEU A 100 -1.01 -0.62 -14.19
C LEU A 100 -2.48 -0.65 -14.66
N ARG A 101 -2.89 0.29 -15.52
CA ARG A 101 -4.24 0.27 -16.13
C ARG A 101 -4.44 -0.97 -16.97
N ASN A 102 -3.48 -1.34 -17.81
CA ASN A 102 -3.56 -2.53 -18.65
C ASN A 102 -3.72 -3.79 -17.79
N ILE A 103 -2.95 -3.93 -16.72
CA ILE A 103 -3.10 -5.02 -15.74
C ILE A 103 -4.47 -4.95 -15.07
N ALA A 104 -4.93 -3.76 -14.68
CA ALA A 104 -6.20 -3.59 -13.97
C ALA A 104 -7.41 -3.99 -14.81
N GLN A 105 -7.39 -3.76 -16.13
CA GLN A 105 -8.48 -4.18 -17.02
C GLN A 105 -8.70 -5.69 -16.98
N ASN A 106 -7.62 -6.46 -16.83
CA ASN A 106 -7.73 -7.88 -16.54
C ASN A 106 -7.96 -8.11 -15.04
N ARG A 107 -9.19 -8.48 -14.65
CA ARG A 107 -9.55 -8.68 -13.24
C ARG A 107 -8.77 -9.81 -12.56
N SER A 108 -8.37 -10.86 -13.28
CA SER A 108 -7.58 -11.95 -12.69
C SER A 108 -6.14 -11.50 -12.45
N GLU A 109 -5.53 -10.83 -13.43
CA GLU A 109 -4.18 -10.25 -13.29
C GLU A 109 -4.14 -9.22 -12.15
N TRP A 110 -5.15 -8.36 -12.05
CA TRP A 110 -5.27 -7.43 -10.93
C TRP A 110 -5.38 -8.14 -9.58
N LYS A 111 -6.17 -9.22 -9.50
CA LYS A 111 -6.30 -10.02 -8.29
C LYS A 111 -4.94 -10.64 -7.92
N HIS A 112 -4.18 -11.15 -8.89
CA HIS A 112 -2.86 -11.70 -8.65
C HIS A 112 -1.87 -10.64 -8.16
N LEU A 113 -1.83 -9.46 -8.80
CA LEU A 113 -1.01 -8.33 -8.36
C LEU A 113 -1.32 -7.93 -6.91
N THR A 114 -2.59 -7.67 -6.61
CA THR A 114 -3.00 -7.23 -5.26
C THR A 114 -2.75 -8.29 -4.20
N THR A 115 -2.89 -9.56 -4.55
CA THR A 115 -2.54 -10.69 -3.67
C THR A 115 -1.03 -10.77 -3.43
N ALA A 116 -0.21 -10.52 -4.45
CA ALA A 116 1.25 -10.49 -4.32
C ALA A 116 1.70 -9.36 -3.38
N ILE A 117 1.14 -8.15 -3.55
CA ILE A 117 1.40 -7.00 -2.66
C ILE A 117 0.95 -7.29 -1.23
N TYR A 118 -0.22 -7.92 -1.05
CA TYR A 118 -0.71 -8.30 0.28
C TYR A 118 0.23 -9.30 0.96
N ARG A 119 0.65 -10.34 0.23
CA ARG A 119 1.54 -11.39 0.77
C ARG A 119 2.91 -10.84 1.16
N SER A 120 3.46 -9.92 0.37
CA SER A 120 4.74 -9.32 0.70
C SER A 120 4.65 -8.43 1.94
N ALA A 121 3.59 -7.61 2.06
CA ALA A 121 3.33 -6.82 3.25
C ALA A 121 3.07 -7.68 4.51
N GLN A 122 2.38 -8.81 4.34
CA GLN A 122 2.16 -9.77 5.42
C GLN A 122 3.47 -10.43 5.87
N ALA A 123 4.37 -10.75 4.93
CA ALA A 123 5.68 -11.31 5.23
C ALA A 123 6.57 -10.31 5.98
N GLU A 124 6.61 -9.03 5.58
CA GLU A 124 7.32 -7.97 6.30
C GLU A 124 6.82 -7.84 7.74
N THR A 125 5.49 -7.81 7.93
CA THR A 125 4.88 -7.78 9.27
C THR A 125 5.28 -9.00 10.11
N SER A 126 5.47 -10.18 9.47
CA SER A 126 5.84 -11.44 10.12
C SER A 126 7.34 -11.50 10.50
N VAL A 127 8.22 -10.94 9.67
CA VAL A 127 9.68 -10.86 9.94
C VAL A 127 9.99 -9.91 11.09
N ASP A 128 9.27 -8.78 11.17
CA ASP A 128 9.32 -7.88 12.32
C ASP A 128 8.88 -8.57 13.63
N VAL A 129 8.16 -9.70 13.57
CA VAL A 129 7.84 -10.50 14.76
C VAL A 129 8.99 -11.40 15.20
N ALA A 130 9.79 -11.90 14.25
CA ALA A 130 10.88 -12.83 14.53
C ALA A 130 12.15 -12.13 15.04
N ALA A 131 12.43 -10.92 14.57
CA ALA A 131 13.64 -10.16 14.95
C ALA A 131 13.59 -9.56 16.37
N ASP A 132 12.39 -9.48 16.96
CA ASP A 132 12.09 -8.73 18.19
C ASP A 132 11.91 -9.61 19.44
N GLY A 133 12.19 -10.91 19.30
CA GLY A 133 12.04 -11.95 20.32
C GLY A 133 13.37 -12.43 20.92
N HIS A 134 14.29 -11.52 21.23
CA HIS A 134 15.47 -11.77 22.07
C HIS A 134 15.49 -10.82 23.27
#